data_AF-A0A4V1UM91-F1
#
_entry.id   AF-A0A4V1UM91-F1
#
_cell.length_a   1.000
_cell.length_b   1.000
_cell.length_c   1.000
_cell.angle_alpha   90.00
_cell.angle_beta   90.00
_cell.angle_gamma   90.00
#
_symmetry.space_group_name_H-M   'P 1'
#
loop_
_entity.id
_entity.type
_entity.pdbx_description
1 polymer ?
#
loop_
_entity_poly.entity_id
_entity_poly.type
_entity_poly.pdbx_seq_one_letter_code
_entity_poly.pdbx_strand_id
1 'polypeptide(L)'
;MKFPVSMLHDFVRTSLSAEELGDLLTMAGFELEGIEEVDGEPVLDIKVMSNRGDGLSVFGLAREVLAKDAASEPTELYTRAASRFSDVPTGGASNPATVTIETTDCPRYACRVYEGVSNGEAPAWLRERLTRAGMRSISLLVDLTNYVMLELGQPLHAFDYDKLEGGRIVVRKAREGEALSTLDGKEHALRSDQMVICDAERPVAAAGVMGGAATEVDAETKRVLLESAAFLNTSVRRTRKQLGLNTEASYRFERSVDPEGVVAAILRFTELLGIPGSVIVDEYPGKETRDALALRPDRVRLLLGMEVSDSDAETHLKRLGMDVRVENGRLMVVPPSWRPDIVREEDLVEEVGRVHGFDRIPETPLRGTNMLGGPQGALLLEDRLREAVVRLGYVQAVSHSLRDLHPLDGPGERVGPRNPGSPEAAYLRNSMLPGLAEAAARNGGKDLRLFEMGRAFAPSEHRSLGLLVTDGSGFFGMKGDLLTAAEAVGVVLELRSISDDARLHPGRGAAIFAGGEEVGFLG
;
A
#
# COMPACT_ATOMS: atom_id res chain seq x y z
N MET A 1 2.72 -9.12 7.84
CA MET A 1 4.07 -9.13 8.46
C MET A 1 3.94 -9.95 9.73
N LYS A 2 4.84 -10.90 9.92
CA LYS A 2 4.74 -11.89 11.01
C LYS A 2 5.49 -11.42 12.25
N PHE A 3 4.79 -11.32 13.38
CA PHE A 3 5.33 -10.88 14.66
C PHE A 3 5.11 -11.93 15.73
N PRO A 4 6.17 -12.61 16.20
CA PRO A 4 6.06 -13.52 17.33
C PRO A 4 5.65 -12.76 18.60
N VAL A 5 4.63 -13.25 19.30
CA VAL A 5 4.10 -12.58 20.49
C VAL A 5 5.16 -12.46 21.60
N SER A 6 6.11 -13.41 21.70
CA SER A 6 7.22 -13.30 22.66
C SER A 6 8.10 -12.07 22.43
N MET A 7 8.31 -11.66 21.17
CA MET A 7 9.10 -10.47 20.88
C MET A 7 8.36 -9.20 21.35
N LEU A 8 7.03 -9.16 21.22
CA LEU A 8 6.24 -8.04 21.73
C LEU A 8 6.29 -7.96 23.27
N HIS A 9 6.28 -9.11 23.94
CA HIS A 9 6.42 -9.20 25.40
C HIS A 9 7.79 -8.76 25.92
N ASP A 10 8.84 -8.79 25.09
CA ASP A 10 10.14 -8.21 25.48
C ASP A 10 10.04 -6.70 25.70
N PHE A 11 9.07 -6.02 25.06
CA PHE A 11 8.83 -4.58 25.18
C PHE A 11 7.66 -4.22 26.09
N VAL A 12 6.63 -5.07 26.17
CA VAL A 12 5.38 -4.76 26.88
C VAL A 12 5.01 -5.87 27.85
N ARG A 13 4.83 -5.50 29.13
CA ARG A 13 4.16 -6.36 30.11
C ARG A 13 2.66 -6.17 29.96
N THR A 14 1.96 -7.23 29.57
CA THR A 14 0.51 -7.22 29.37
C THR A 14 -0.07 -8.60 29.69
N SER A 15 -1.33 -8.62 30.11
CA SER A 15 -2.08 -9.86 30.34
C SER A 15 -2.95 -10.28 29.15
N LEU A 16 -2.94 -9.49 28.07
CA LEU A 16 -3.72 -9.76 26.87
C LEU A 16 -3.22 -11.04 26.19
N SER A 17 -4.16 -11.87 25.76
CA SER A 17 -3.92 -13.01 24.87
C SER A 17 -3.51 -12.54 23.47
N ALA A 18 -3.04 -13.48 22.64
CA ALA A 18 -2.67 -13.17 21.25
C ALA A 18 -3.86 -12.62 20.43
N GLU A 19 -5.07 -13.14 20.68
CA GLU A 19 -6.31 -12.67 20.05
C GLU A 19 -6.64 -11.24 20.48
N GLU A 20 -6.64 -10.97 21.79
CA GLU A 20 -6.89 -9.63 22.31
C GLU A 20 -5.83 -8.60 21.86
N LEU A 21 -4.57 -9.02 21.73
CA LEU A 21 -3.51 -8.19 21.16
C LEU A 21 -3.77 -7.87 19.68
N GLY A 22 -4.18 -8.87 18.90
CA GLY A 22 -4.53 -8.70 17.49
C GLY A 22 -5.74 -7.77 17.28
N ASP A 23 -6.77 -7.90 18.11
CA ASP A 23 -7.95 -7.02 18.10
C ASP A 23 -7.58 -5.59 18.50
N LEU A 24 -6.76 -5.44 19.56
CA LEU A 24 -6.28 -4.14 20.01
C LEU A 24 -5.48 -3.44 18.90
N LEU A 25 -4.57 -4.16 18.24
CA LEU A 25 -3.74 -3.63 17.16
C LEU A 25 -4.59 -3.28 15.93
N THR A 26 -5.61 -4.08 15.61
CA THR A 26 -6.58 -3.77 14.55
C THR A 26 -7.29 -2.45 14.83
N MET A 27 -7.76 -2.26 16.07
CA MET A 27 -8.35 -1.00 16.52
C MET A 27 -7.32 0.14 16.64
N ALA A 28 -6.02 -0.16 16.60
CA ALA A 28 -4.92 0.79 16.53
C ALA A 28 -4.44 1.07 15.09
N GLY A 29 -5.12 0.54 14.06
CA GLY A 29 -4.81 0.78 12.65
C GLY A 29 -3.91 -0.28 11.99
N PHE A 30 -3.76 -1.44 12.61
CA PHE A 30 -2.92 -2.56 12.15
C PHE A 30 -3.77 -3.82 12.00
N GLU A 31 -4.33 -4.03 10.81
CA GLU A 31 -5.25 -5.13 10.52
C GLU A 31 -4.60 -6.49 10.78
N LEU A 32 -5.16 -7.27 11.71
CA LEU A 32 -4.80 -8.66 11.93
C LEU A 32 -5.37 -9.51 10.79
N GLU A 33 -4.50 -10.10 9.97
CA GLU A 33 -4.90 -11.05 8.91
C GLU A 33 -5.07 -12.47 9.45
N GLY A 34 -4.35 -12.81 10.52
CA GLY A 34 -4.48 -14.10 11.19
C GLY A 34 -3.48 -14.29 12.33
N ILE A 35 -3.64 -15.39 13.07
CA ILE A 35 -2.70 -15.84 14.09
C ILE A 35 -2.25 -17.24 13.69
N GLU A 36 -0.95 -17.41 13.47
CA GLU A 36 -0.33 -18.69 13.20
C GLU A 36 0.31 -19.26 14.47
N GLU A 37 0.36 -20.58 14.61
CA GLU A 37 1.15 -21.24 15.66
C GLU A 37 2.41 -21.82 15.03
N VAL A 38 3.58 -21.31 15.46
CA VAL A 38 4.89 -21.75 14.97
C VAL A 38 5.71 -22.21 16.17
N ASP A 39 6.01 -23.51 16.21
CA ASP A 39 6.72 -24.16 17.34
C ASP A 39 6.06 -23.93 18.71
N GLY A 40 4.72 -23.91 18.75
CA GLY A 40 3.94 -23.68 19.98
C GLY A 40 3.90 -22.22 20.44
N GLU A 41 4.40 -21.28 19.63
CA GLU A 41 4.30 -19.85 19.87
C GLU A 41 3.28 -19.20 18.92
N PRO A 42 2.36 -18.36 19.41
CA PRO A 42 1.49 -17.57 18.56
C PRO A 42 2.26 -16.46 17.84
N VAL A 43 2.02 -16.33 16.54
CA VAL A 43 2.61 -15.33 15.64
C VAL A 43 1.48 -14.55 14.99
N LEU A 44 1.46 -13.23 15.20
CA LEU A 44 0.48 -12.33 14.62
C LEU A 44 0.88 -12.01 13.17
N ASP A 45 0.01 -12.24 12.20
CA ASP A 45 0.18 -11.72 10.84
C ASP A 45 -0.58 -10.40 10.70
N ILE A 46 0.19 -9.32 10.60
CA ILE A 46 -0.33 -7.96 10.63
C ILE A 46 -0.09 -7.29 9.28
N LYS A 47 -1.16 -6.77 8.70
CA LYS A 47 -1.10 -5.95 7.49
C LYS A 47 -0.95 -4.49 7.86
N VAL A 48 0.13 -3.89 7.33
CA VAL A 48 0.51 -2.52 7.64
C VAL A 48 0.25 -1.60 6.46
N MET A 49 -0.62 -0.61 6.68
CA MET A 49 -0.98 0.40 5.69
C MET A 49 0.20 1.35 5.40
N SER A 50 0.19 2.00 4.23
CA SER A 50 1.35 2.76 3.74
C SER A 50 1.73 3.98 4.60
N ASN A 51 0.79 4.54 5.35
CA ASN A 51 1.00 5.66 6.26
C ASN A 51 1.57 5.24 7.63
N ARG A 52 1.54 3.94 7.98
CA ARG A 52 1.90 3.41 9.29
C ARG A 52 3.21 2.63 9.28
N GLY A 53 4.22 3.16 8.59
CA GLY A 53 5.56 2.54 8.53
C GLY A 53 6.19 2.31 9.92
N ASP A 54 5.78 3.09 10.92
CA ASP A 54 6.16 2.94 12.31
C ASP A 54 5.83 1.56 12.89
N GLY A 55 4.72 0.93 12.47
CA GLY A 55 4.34 -0.41 12.91
C GLY A 55 4.99 -1.56 12.16
N LEU A 56 6.00 -1.31 11.33
CA LEU A 56 6.82 -2.35 10.70
C LEU A 56 7.92 -2.91 11.62
N SER A 57 7.76 -2.72 12.93
CA SER A 57 8.66 -3.21 13.96
C SER A 57 7.92 -3.58 15.23
N VAL A 58 8.51 -4.51 15.98
CA VAL A 58 8.01 -4.91 17.29
C VAL A 58 7.94 -3.71 18.24
N PHE A 59 8.96 -2.86 18.23
CA PHE A 59 8.97 -1.65 19.05
C PHE A 59 7.87 -0.66 18.65
N GLY A 60 7.56 -0.53 17.36
CA GLY A 60 6.43 0.26 16.87
C GLY A 60 5.08 -0.25 17.37
N LEU A 61 4.84 -1.55 17.24
CA LEU A 61 3.63 -2.18 17.75
C LEU A 61 3.54 -2.10 19.28
N ALA A 62 4.66 -2.23 19.99
CA ALA A 62 4.72 -2.07 21.44
C ALA A 62 4.27 -0.67 21.90
N ARG A 63 4.67 0.39 21.18
CA ARG A 63 4.18 1.75 21.46
C ARG A 63 2.66 1.84 21.35
N GLU A 64 2.07 1.13 20.39
CA GLU A 64 0.63 1.17 20.13
C GLU A 64 -0.15 0.38 21.18
N VAL A 65 0.36 -0.78 21.60
CA VAL A 65 -0.19 -1.51 22.74
C VAL A 65 -0.15 -0.65 24.01
N LEU A 66 1.01 -0.06 24.31
CA LEU A 66 1.17 0.83 25.45
C LEU A 66 0.34 2.12 25.33
N ALA A 67 0.05 2.60 24.12
CA ALA A 67 -0.81 3.76 23.94
C ALA A 67 -2.27 3.45 24.25
N LYS A 68 -2.74 2.28 23.79
CA LYS A 68 -4.15 1.92 23.80
C LYS A 68 -4.59 1.16 25.06
N ASP A 69 -3.76 0.26 25.59
CA ASP A 69 -4.06 -0.46 26.83
C ASP A 69 -3.46 0.24 28.04
N ALA A 70 -4.33 0.80 28.89
CA ALA A 70 -3.94 1.46 30.12
C ALA A 70 -3.31 0.50 31.16
N ALA A 71 -3.61 -0.80 31.09
CA ALA A 71 -3.08 -1.81 32.00
C ALA A 71 -1.70 -2.36 31.58
N SER A 72 -1.29 -2.11 30.34
CA SER A 72 0.02 -2.51 29.83
C SER A 72 1.13 -1.60 30.37
N GLU A 73 2.27 -2.19 30.73
CA GLU A 73 3.44 -1.49 31.28
C GLU A 73 4.69 -1.69 30.41
N PRO A 74 5.54 -0.65 30.26
CA PRO A 74 6.78 -0.79 29.52
C PRO A 74 7.79 -1.66 30.28
N THR A 75 8.54 -2.47 29.54
CA THR A 75 9.71 -3.19 30.09
C THR A 75 10.95 -2.29 30.17
N GLU A 76 12.03 -2.83 30.74
CA GLU A 76 13.34 -2.17 30.69
C GLU A 76 13.84 -2.01 29.24
N LEU A 77 13.66 -3.03 28.40
CA LEU A 77 14.05 -2.96 26.99
C LEU A 77 13.28 -1.86 26.24
N TYR A 78 11.98 -1.71 26.50
CA TYR A 78 11.21 -0.59 25.94
C TYR A 78 11.78 0.77 26.37
N THR A 79 12.10 0.92 27.66
CA THR A 79 12.66 2.17 28.18
C THR A 79 13.98 2.51 27.50
N ARG A 80 14.85 1.52 27.30
CA ARG A 80 16.13 1.68 26.59
C ARG A 80 15.92 2.00 25.10
N ALA A 81 14.99 1.34 24.43
CA ALA A 81 14.67 1.65 23.03
C ALA A 81 14.06 3.06 22.87
N ALA A 82 13.20 3.48 23.80
CA ALA A 82 12.62 4.82 23.85
C ALA A 82 13.68 5.91 24.10
N SER A 83 14.70 5.62 24.92
CA SER A 83 15.88 6.47 25.10
C SER A 83 16.96 6.24 24.04
N ARG A 84 16.63 5.56 22.94
CA ARG A 84 17.49 5.34 21.77
C ARG A 84 18.80 4.61 22.10
N PHE A 85 18.77 3.71 23.09
CA PHE A 85 19.92 2.95 23.57
C PHE A 85 21.11 3.84 23.95
N SER A 86 20.82 5.06 24.44
CA SER A 86 21.83 6.05 24.82
C SER A 86 22.76 5.62 25.95
N ASP A 87 22.41 4.54 26.66
CA ASP A 87 23.22 3.87 27.68
C ASP A 87 24.31 2.96 27.09
N VAL A 88 24.24 2.59 25.81
CA VAL A 88 25.25 1.76 25.14
C VAL A 88 26.53 2.56 24.92
N PRO A 89 27.70 2.10 25.42
CA PRO A 89 28.94 2.84 25.29
C PRO A 89 29.35 3.09 23.82
N THR A 90 29.66 4.34 23.50
CA THR A 90 30.15 4.78 22.18
C THR A 90 31.67 4.86 22.09
N GLY A 91 32.39 4.50 23.16
CA GLY A 91 33.85 4.56 23.23
C GLY A 91 34.53 3.51 22.36
N GLY A 92 35.37 3.95 21.44
CA GLY A 92 36.17 3.11 20.54
C GLY A 92 37.28 3.91 19.87
N ALA A 93 38.18 3.22 19.16
CA ALA A 93 39.19 3.85 18.31
C ALA A 93 38.54 4.72 17.21
N SER A 94 39.33 5.60 16.58
CA SER A 94 38.88 6.39 15.42
C SER A 94 38.25 5.49 14.37
N ASN A 95 37.13 5.92 13.78
CA ASN A 95 36.54 5.20 12.67
C ASN A 95 37.43 5.32 11.43
N PRO A 96 37.88 4.21 10.83
CA PRO A 96 38.70 4.26 9.62
C PRO A 96 37.86 4.54 8.37
N ALA A 97 36.52 4.54 8.47
CA ALA A 97 35.62 4.86 7.37
C ALA A 97 35.29 6.35 7.28
N THR A 98 35.02 6.83 6.07
CA THR A 98 34.49 8.17 5.82
C THR A 98 33.17 8.10 5.05
N VAL A 99 32.25 9.04 5.33
CA VAL A 99 30.94 9.11 4.67
C VAL A 99 30.82 10.46 3.95
N THR A 100 30.26 10.46 2.75
CA THR A 100 29.87 11.68 2.02
C THR A 100 28.47 11.48 1.45
N ILE A 101 27.56 12.43 1.70
CA ILE A 101 26.22 12.45 1.11
C ILE A 101 26.17 13.53 0.02
N GLU A 102 25.93 13.13 -1.23
CA GLU A 102 25.89 14.01 -2.40
C GLU A 102 24.46 14.21 -2.95
N THR A 103 23.45 13.66 -2.28
CA THR A 103 22.05 13.73 -2.72
C THR A 103 21.11 13.99 -1.55
N THR A 104 20.06 14.79 -1.79
CA THR A 104 18.99 15.07 -0.82
C THR A 104 18.08 13.86 -0.55
N ASP A 105 18.19 12.80 -1.36
CA ASP A 105 17.40 11.59 -1.20
C ASP A 105 17.88 10.73 -0.01
N CYS A 106 19.01 11.08 0.60
CA CYS A 106 19.49 10.49 1.85
C CYS A 106 19.60 11.59 2.92
N PRO A 107 18.56 11.78 3.75
CA PRO A 107 18.59 12.75 4.84
C PRO A 107 19.65 12.44 5.90
N ARG A 108 19.92 11.16 6.17
CA ARG A 108 20.87 10.74 7.19
C ARG A 108 21.54 9.43 6.84
N TYR A 109 22.84 9.35 7.05
CA TYR A 109 23.62 8.12 6.94
C TYR A 109 24.60 8.01 8.09
N ALA A 110 24.58 6.89 8.81
CA ALA A 110 25.55 6.59 9.83
C ALA A 110 26.22 5.24 9.59
N CYS A 111 27.47 5.12 10.00
CA CYS A 111 28.16 3.83 9.99
C CYS A 111 29.11 3.64 11.16
N ARG A 112 29.42 2.38 11.43
CA ARG A 112 30.38 1.96 12.45
C ARG A 112 31.20 0.77 11.95
N VAL A 113 32.51 0.78 12.20
CA VAL A 113 33.39 -0.34 11.85
C VAL A 113 33.62 -1.22 13.08
N TYR A 114 33.57 -2.53 12.89
CA TYR A 114 33.88 -3.54 13.89
C TYR A 114 35.07 -4.36 13.42
N GLU A 115 36.00 -4.64 14.33
CA GLU A 115 37.19 -5.47 14.06
C GLU A 115 37.11 -6.77 14.85
N GLY A 116 37.77 -7.82 14.34
CA GLY A 116 37.80 -9.13 15.01
C GLY A 116 36.47 -9.86 14.98
N VAL A 117 35.64 -9.57 13.99
CA VAL A 117 34.34 -10.22 13.82
C VAL A 117 34.53 -11.66 13.31
N SER A 118 33.70 -12.58 13.78
CA SER A 118 33.61 -13.94 13.27
C SER A 118 32.20 -14.19 12.74
N ASN A 119 32.05 -14.14 11.41
CA ASN A 119 30.76 -14.39 10.76
C ASN A 119 30.55 -15.90 10.58
N GLY A 120 29.61 -16.46 11.34
CA GLY A 120 29.29 -17.89 11.32
C GLY A 120 27.81 -18.12 11.56
N GLU A 121 27.45 -19.28 12.10
CA GLU A 121 26.06 -19.59 12.48
C GLU A 121 25.59 -18.67 13.61
N ALA A 122 24.39 -18.12 13.48
CA ALA A 122 23.77 -17.31 14.53
C ALA A 122 23.37 -18.18 15.76
N PRO A 123 23.39 -17.60 16.97
CA PRO A 123 22.87 -18.27 18.17
C PRO A 123 21.43 -18.78 17.97
N ALA A 124 21.08 -19.91 18.60
CA ALA A 124 19.78 -20.57 18.44
C ALA A 124 18.59 -19.62 18.66
N TRP A 125 18.62 -18.83 19.74
CA TRP A 125 17.57 -17.87 20.08
C TRP A 125 17.27 -16.87 18.94
N LEU A 126 18.31 -16.43 18.22
CA LEU A 126 18.19 -15.46 17.13
C LEU A 126 17.57 -16.10 15.90
N ARG A 127 18.02 -17.32 15.57
CA ARG A 127 17.51 -18.08 14.42
C ARG A 127 16.06 -18.49 14.59
N GLU A 128 15.69 -18.94 15.78
CA GLU A 128 14.32 -19.32 16.12
C GLU A 128 13.37 -18.12 15.96
N ARG A 129 13.74 -16.95 16.50
CA ARG A 129 12.93 -15.74 16.38
C ARG A 129 12.77 -15.26 14.93
N LEU A 130 13.85 -15.27 14.14
CA LEU A 130 13.79 -14.93 12.72
C LEU A 130 12.87 -15.91 11.96
N THR A 131 12.99 -17.21 12.24
CA THR A 131 12.17 -18.24 11.59
C THR A 131 10.69 -18.05 11.89
N ARG A 132 10.33 -17.77 13.15
CA ARG A 132 8.95 -17.46 13.56
C ARG A 132 8.43 -16.17 12.92
N ALA A 133 9.29 -15.19 12.68
CA ALA A 133 8.97 -13.98 11.91
C ALA A 133 8.95 -14.20 10.38
N GLY A 134 9.10 -15.44 9.90
CA GLY A 134 9.05 -15.79 8.48
C GLY A 134 10.35 -15.54 7.71
N MET A 135 11.48 -15.33 8.39
CA MET A 135 12.79 -15.07 7.79
C MET A 135 13.73 -16.26 7.97
N ARG A 136 14.44 -16.65 6.90
CA ARG A 136 15.47 -17.69 6.95
C ARG A 136 16.74 -17.14 7.60
N SER A 137 17.30 -17.88 8.56
CA SER A 137 18.66 -17.63 9.07
C SER A 137 19.71 -17.87 7.98
N ILE A 138 20.73 -17.00 7.92
CA ILE A 138 21.79 -17.03 6.91
C ILE A 138 23.16 -17.07 7.59
N SER A 139 23.51 -16.02 8.34
CA SER A 139 24.77 -15.90 9.08
C SER A 139 24.58 -14.93 10.23
N LEU A 140 25.48 -14.93 11.22
CA LEU A 140 25.40 -14.06 12.39
C LEU A 140 25.17 -12.59 12.02
N LEU A 141 25.94 -12.04 11.09
CA LEU A 141 25.85 -10.62 10.73
C LEU A 141 24.53 -10.31 10.02
N VAL A 142 24.14 -11.14 9.04
CA VAL A 142 22.88 -10.96 8.30
C VAL A 142 21.70 -11.10 9.25
N ASP A 143 21.72 -12.11 10.13
CA ASP A 143 20.67 -12.38 11.10
C ASP A 143 20.52 -11.24 12.12
N LEU A 144 21.64 -10.68 12.60
CA LEU A 144 21.60 -9.50 13.48
C LEU A 144 21.03 -8.27 12.76
N THR A 145 21.41 -8.01 11.50
CA THR A 145 20.82 -6.90 10.74
C THR A 145 19.32 -7.07 10.54
N ASN A 146 18.86 -8.29 10.21
CA ASN A 146 17.45 -8.61 10.05
C ASN A 146 16.68 -8.50 11.37
N TYR A 147 17.28 -8.98 12.46
CA TYR A 147 16.65 -8.95 13.77
C TYR A 147 16.48 -7.52 14.29
N VAL A 148 17.51 -6.67 14.20
CA VAL A 148 17.38 -5.25 14.58
C VAL A 148 16.37 -4.52 13.69
N MET A 149 16.28 -4.88 12.41
CA MET A 149 15.25 -4.36 11.51
C MET A 149 13.84 -4.77 11.93
N LEU A 150 13.62 -6.02 12.35
CA LEU A 150 12.33 -6.47 12.89
C LEU A 150 12.01 -5.83 14.25
N GLU A 151 13.02 -5.73 15.11
CA GLU A 151 12.87 -5.23 16.48
C GLU A 151 12.58 -3.72 16.49
N LEU A 152 13.36 -2.93 15.75
CA LEU A 152 13.32 -1.46 15.79
C LEU A 152 12.78 -0.79 14.52
N GLY A 153 12.65 -1.52 13.42
CA GLY A 153 12.11 -1.00 12.15
C GLY A 153 13.15 -0.34 11.25
N GLN A 154 14.42 -0.35 11.65
CA GLN A 154 15.53 0.25 10.91
C GLN A 154 16.25 -0.85 10.10
N PRO A 155 16.14 -0.86 8.76
CA PRO A 155 16.99 -1.71 7.94
C PRO A 155 18.46 -1.33 8.15
N LEU A 156 19.29 -2.36 8.31
CA LEU A 156 20.74 -2.26 8.42
C LEU A 156 21.39 -3.02 7.28
N HIS A 157 22.63 -2.64 6.94
CA HIS A 157 23.44 -3.41 6.00
C HIS A 157 24.85 -3.61 6.55
N ALA A 158 25.43 -4.79 6.35
CA ALA A 158 26.80 -5.09 6.75
C ALA A 158 27.63 -5.28 5.48
N PHE A 159 28.63 -4.43 5.30
CA PHE A 159 29.63 -4.58 4.26
C PHE A 159 30.88 -5.26 4.84
N ASP A 160 31.51 -6.11 4.05
CA ASP A 160 32.89 -6.49 4.32
C ASP A 160 33.78 -5.27 4.08
N TYR A 161 34.35 -4.73 5.16
CA TYR A 161 35.15 -3.51 5.09
C TYR A 161 36.41 -3.70 4.24
N ASP A 162 36.93 -4.93 4.15
CA ASP A 162 38.13 -5.25 3.37
C ASP A 162 37.86 -5.27 1.86
N LYS A 163 36.59 -5.34 1.47
CA LYS A 163 36.15 -5.33 0.06
C LYS A 163 35.71 -3.94 -0.43
N LEU A 164 35.66 -2.95 0.47
CA LEU A 164 35.33 -1.57 0.15
C LEU A 164 36.58 -0.79 -0.27
N GLU A 165 36.56 -0.23 -1.48
CA GLU A 165 37.70 0.55 -1.96
C GLU A 165 37.82 1.88 -1.21
N GLY A 166 39.04 2.18 -0.75
CA GLY A 166 39.39 3.44 -0.10
C GLY A 166 38.74 3.69 1.27
N GLY A 167 38.06 2.70 1.86
CA GLY A 167 37.39 2.86 3.17
C GLY A 167 36.36 4.01 3.16
N ARG A 168 35.75 4.28 2.01
CA ARG A 168 34.85 5.42 1.82
C ARG A 168 33.46 4.94 1.47
N ILE A 169 32.46 5.67 1.95
CA ILE A 169 31.08 5.56 1.52
C ILE A 169 30.67 6.88 0.88
N VAL A 170 30.10 6.81 -0.32
CA VAL A 170 29.51 7.95 -1.02
C VAL A 170 28.07 7.62 -1.38
N VAL A 171 27.12 8.35 -0.81
CA VAL A 171 25.70 8.22 -1.12
C VAL A 171 25.33 9.24 -2.19
N ARG A 172 25.00 8.77 -3.38
CA ARG A 172 24.75 9.64 -4.54
C ARG A 172 23.70 9.06 -5.49
N LYS A 173 23.36 9.83 -6.52
CA LYS A 173 22.64 9.30 -7.68
C LYS A 173 23.57 8.44 -8.54
N ALA A 174 23.02 7.37 -9.11
CA ALA A 174 23.73 6.56 -10.08
C ALA A 174 24.07 7.39 -11.32
N ARG A 175 25.09 7.01 -12.05
CA ARG A 175 25.32 7.50 -13.41
C ARG A 175 24.57 6.58 -14.37
N GLU A 176 24.09 7.14 -15.48
CA GLU A 176 23.33 6.37 -16.47
C GLU A 176 24.17 5.20 -17.00
N GLY A 177 23.64 3.98 -16.91
CA GLY A 177 24.29 2.76 -17.34
C GLY A 177 25.37 2.20 -16.39
N GLU A 178 25.54 2.77 -15.18
CA GLU A 178 26.43 2.16 -14.18
C GLU A 178 25.99 0.72 -13.88
N ALA A 179 26.93 -0.22 -13.84
CA ALA A 179 26.64 -1.61 -13.55
C ALA A 179 26.61 -1.86 -12.02
N LEU A 180 25.66 -2.67 -11.58
CA LEU A 180 25.60 -3.20 -10.22
C LEU A 180 25.18 -4.66 -10.24
N SER A 181 26.02 -5.54 -9.70
CA SER A 181 25.68 -6.93 -9.44
C SER A 181 25.11 -7.07 -8.03
N THR A 182 23.84 -7.43 -7.91
CA THR A 182 23.12 -7.56 -6.63
C THR A 182 23.27 -8.94 -6.01
N LEU A 183 22.97 -9.06 -4.72
CA LEU A 183 23.06 -10.32 -3.94
C LEU A 183 22.22 -11.48 -4.48
N ASP A 184 21.21 -11.21 -5.33
CA ASP A 184 20.43 -12.24 -6.01
C ASP A 184 21.10 -12.78 -7.29
N GLY A 185 22.36 -12.37 -7.54
CA GLY A 185 23.17 -12.80 -8.67
C GLY A 185 22.82 -12.14 -10.00
N LYS A 186 21.95 -11.11 -10.00
CA LYS A 186 21.58 -10.37 -11.20
C LYS A 186 22.47 -9.17 -11.41
N GLU A 187 22.70 -8.85 -12.69
CA GLU A 187 23.38 -7.63 -13.09
C GLU A 187 22.35 -6.60 -13.57
N HIS A 188 22.48 -5.38 -13.07
CA HIS A 188 21.59 -4.28 -13.35
C HIS A 188 22.35 -3.11 -13.98
N ALA A 189 21.82 -2.59 -15.09
CA ALA A 189 22.21 -1.29 -15.61
C ALA A 189 21.39 -0.21 -14.90
N LEU A 190 22.06 0.58 -14.07
CA LEU A 190 21.45 1.60 -13.24
C LEU A 190 21.06 2.82 -14.05
N ARG A 191 20.01 3.50 -13.59
CA ARG A 191 19.50 4.73 -14.19
C ARG A 191 19.86 5.93 -13.33
N SER A 192 20.07 7.07 -13.96
CA SER A 192 20.53 8.31 -13.30
C SER A 192 19.60 8.88 -12.22
N ASP A 193 18.34 8.45 -12.18
CA ASP A 193 17.35 8.82 -11.16
C ASP A 193 17.37 7.91 -9.92
N GLN A 194 18.14 6.82 -9.94
CA GLN A 194 18.29 5.87 -8.85
C GLN A 194 19.34 6.34 -7.84
N MET A 195 19.09 6.11 -6.56
CA MET A 195 20.05 6.36 -5.48
C MET A 195 20.87 5.11 -5.20
N VAL A 196 22.17 5.28 -5.03
CA VAL A 196 23.13 4.19 -4.79
C VAL A 196 24.08 4.56 -3.66
N ILE A 197 24.59 3.52 -3.01
CA ILE A 197 25.73 3.61 -2.10
C ILE A 197 26.95 3.16 -2.91
N CYS A 198 28.01 3.96 -2.89
CA CYS A 198 29.26 3.70 -3.58
C CYS A 198 30.41 3.62 -2.58
N ASP A 199 31.43 2.85 -2.93
CA ASP A 199 32.75 3.03 -2.35
C ASP A 199 33.51 4.17 -3.07
N ALA A 200 34.84 4.23 -2.94
CA ALA A 200 35.64 5.23 -3.63
C ALA A 200 35.62 5.12 -5.17
N GLU A 201 35.27 3.95 -5.73
CA GLU A 201 35.41 3.65 -7.16
C GLU A 201 34.09 3.31 -7.85
N ARG A 202 33.18 2.60 -7.18
CA ARG A 202 32.04 1.93 -7.81
C ARG A 202 30.78 1.90 -6.93
N PRO A 203 29.59 1.70 -7.51
CA PRO A 203 28.39 1.34 -6.75
C PRO A 203 28.56 -0.01 -6.05
N VAL A 204 28.18 -0.06 -4.78
CA VAL A 204 28.26 -1.26 -3.93
C VAL A 204 26.90 -1.69 -3.41
N ALA A 205 25.86 -0.85 -3.51
CA ALA A 205 24.49 -1.23 -3.22
C ALA A 205 23.47 -0.31 -3.91
N ALA A 206 22.28 -0.84 -4.20
CA ALA A 206 21.10 -0.05 -4.52
C ALA A 206 20.49 0.44 -3.19
N ALA A 207 20.58 1.75 -2.92
CA ALA A 207 20.32 2.31 -1.61
C ALA A 207 18.90 1.98 -1.11
N GLY A 208 18.83 1.35 0.06
CA GLY A 208 17.58 0.91 0.68
C GLY A 208 16.82 -0.20 -0.06
N VAL A 209 17.42 -0.82 -1.08
CA VAL A 209 16.79 -1.91 -1.86
C VAL A 209 17.55 -3.22 -1.69
N MET A 210 18.81 -3.28 -2.11
CA MET A 210 19.59 -4.51 -2.13
C MET A 210 21.09 -4.19 -2.11
N GLY A 211 21.86 -4.96 -1.33
CA GLY A 211 23.32 -4.93 -1.36
C GLY A 211 23.89 -5.44 -2.69
N GLY A 212 25.13 -5.06 -2.98
CA GLY A 212 25.93 -5.60 -4.07
C GLY A 212 26.69 -6.85 -3.62
N ALA A 213 26.87 -7.81 -4.53
CA ALA A 213 27.54 -9.07 -4.25
C ALA A 213 29.05 -8.90 -3.97
N ALA A 214 29.69 -7.89 -4.56
CA ALA A 214 31.14 -7.68 -4.45
C ALA A 214 31.61 -7.31 -3.03
N THR A 215 30.72 -6.76 -2.20
CA THR A 215 31.02 -6.25 -0.86
C THR A 215 30.26 -6.98 0.24
N GLU A 216 29.64 -8.12 -0.11
CA GLU A 216 28.92 -8.97 0.83
C GLU A 216 29.86 -9.54 1.91
N VAL A 217 29.34 -9.65 3.13
CA VAL A 217 30.02 -10.37 4.21
C VAL A 217 29.98 -11.89 3.97
N ASP A 218 31.08 -12.57 4.22
CA ASP A 218 31.19 -14.02 4.12
C ASP A 218 31.84 -14.63 5.38
N ALA A 219 32.18 -15.91 5.34
CA ALA A 219 32.80 -16.60 6.48
C ALA A 219 34.24 -16.14 6.79
N GLU A 220 34.92 -15.51 5.83
CA GLU A 220 36.29 -15.01 5.96
C GLU A 220 36.35 -13.58 6.51
N THR A 221 35.26 -12.80 6.34
CA THR A 221 35.14 -11.41 6.84
C THR A 221 35.60 -11.26 8.29
N LYS A 222 36.55 -10.33 8.52
CA LYS A 222 37.08 -9.96 9.85
C LYS A 222 36.77 -8.54 10.29
N ARG A 223 36.58 -7.64 9.32
CA ARG A 223 36.23 -6.25 9.54
C ARG A 223 34.91 -5.94 8.84
N VAL A 224 33.97 -5.38 9.58
CA VAL A 224 32.62 -5.09 9.07
C VAL A 224 32.35 -3.62 9.20
N LEU A 225 31.87 -3.00 8.12
CA LEU A 225 31.23 -1.69 8.17
C LEU A 225 29.73 -1.89 8.23
N LEU A 226 29.13 -1.53 9.36
CA LEU A 226 27.68 -1.53 9.53
C LEU A 226 27.11 -0.18 9.08
N GLU A 227 26.21 -0.22 8.12
CA GLU A 227 25.38 0.88 7.66
C GLU A 227 24.05 0.92 8.43
N SER A 228 23.64 2.13 8.80
CA SER A 228 22.27 2.48 9.16
C SER A 228 21.94 3.84 8.54
N ALA A 229 20.83 3.94 7.80
CA ALA A 229 20.53 5.15 7.05
C ALA A 229 19.03 5.43 6.99
N ALA A 230 18.69 6.69 6.70
CA ALA A 230 17.35 7.11 6.32
C ALA A 230 17.38 7.54 4.85
N PHE A 231 16.41 7.04 4.08
CA PHE A 231 16.29 7.27 2.65
C PHE A 231 14.89 7.82 2.33
N LEU A 232 14.80 8.69 1.33
CA LEU A 232 13.53 9.21 0.84
C LEU A 232 12.71 8.07 0.22
N ASN A 233 11.51 7.84 0.77
CA ASN A 233 10.62 6.74 0.41
C ASN A 233 10.31 6.65 -1.09
N THR A 234 10.08 7.79 -1.76
CA THR A 234 9.80 7.86 -3.20
C THR A 234 11.02 7.46 -4.04
N SER A 235 12.23 7.74 -3.57
CA SER A 235 13.47 7.35 -4.22
C SER A 235 13.65 5.83 -4.18
N VAL A 236 13.48 5.23 -3.00
CA VAL A 236 13.57 3.78 -2.82
C VAL A 236 12.49 3.06 -3.65
N ARG A 237 11.23 3.52 -3.58
CA ARG A 237 10.12 2.95 -4.37
C ARG A 237 10.40 2.94 -5.87
N ARG A 238 10.97 4.03 -6.40
CA ARG A 238 11.31 4.15 -7.81
C ARG A 238 12.41 3.17 -8.19
N THR A 239 13.50 3.12 -7.43
CA THR A 239 14.61 2.19 -7.66
C THR A 239 14.11 0.74 -7.59
N ARG A 240 13.38 0.38 -6.54
CA ARG A 240 12.80 -0.96 -6.34
C ARG A 240 11.89 -1.41 -7.47
N LYS A 241 11.02 -0.53 -7.98
CA LYS A 241 10.16 -0.82 -9.14
C LYS A 241 10.95 -1.00 -10.43
N GLN A 242 11.93 -0.15 -10.68
CA GLN A 242 12.74 -0.20 -11.90
C GLN A 242 13.67 -1.42 -11.94
N LEU A 243 14.21 -1.84 -10.79
CA LEU A 243 15.05 -3.04 -10.68
C LEU A 243 14.22 -4.34 -10.60
N GLY A 244 12.92 -4.25 -10.37
CA GLY A 244 12.04 -5.43 -10.24
C GLY A 244 12.29 -6.25 -8.98
N LEU A 245 12.92 -5.66 -7.95
CA LEU A 245 13.25 -6.32 -6.69
C LEU A 245 12.14 -6.09 -5.65
N ASN A 246 12.01 -6.97 -4.66
CA ASN A 246 11.19 -6.77 -3.47
C ASN A 246 12.00 -7.30 -2.27
N THR A 247 12.27 -6.45 -1.28
CA THR A 247 13.03 -6.82 -0.08
C THR A 247 12.37 -6.26 1.17
N GLU A 248 12.60 -6.92 2.31
CA GLU A 248 12.14 -6.46 3.63
C GLU A 248 12.62 -5.03 3.95
N ALA A 249 13.84 -4.68 3.53
CA ALA A 249 14.40 -3.34 3.67
C ALA A 249 13.64 -2.31 2.82
N SER A 250 13.47 -2.59 1.52
CA SER A 250 12.73 -1.68 0.63
C SER A 250 11.28 -1.48 1.08
N TYR A 251 10.62 -2.53 1.58
CA TYR A 251 9.25 -2.45 2.07
C TYR A 251 9.09 -1.44 3.22
N ARG A 252 10.09 -1.36 4.11
CA ARG A 252 10.16 -0.39 5.22
C ARG A 252 10.52 1.00 4.74
N PHE A 253 11.58 1.16 3.96
CA PHE A 253 11.98 2.47 3.45
C PHE A 253 10.89 3.13 2.59
N GLU A 254 10.13 2.35 1.80
CA GLU A 254 8.98 2.87 1.03
C GLU A 254 7.84 3.40 1.91
N ARG A 255 7.76 2.98 3.18
CA ARG A 255 6.77 3.44 4.17
C ARG A 255 7.36 4.40 5.19
N SER A 256 8.57 4.90 4.92
CA SER A 256 9.37 5.76 5.77
C SER A 256 9.98 5.04 6.96
N VAL A 257 11.24 5.35 7.23
CA VAL A 257 12.00 4.87 8.40
C VAL A 257 12.38 6.08 9.23
N ASP A 258 12.34 5.93 10.55
CA ASP A 258 12.60 7.01 11.50
C ASP A 258 14.06 7.51 11.40
N PRO A 259 14.31 8.75 10.91
CA PRO A 259 15.67 9.27 10.77
C PRO A 259 16.37 9.46 12.12
N GLU A 260 15.62 9.62 13.23
CA GLU A 260 16.21 9.69 14.57
C GLU A 260 16.51 8.29 15.15
N GLY A 261 16.04 7.22 14.50
CA GLY A 261 16.32 5.82 14.86
C GLY A 261 17.65 5.27 14.33
N VAL A 262 18.27 5.96 13.35
CA VAL A 262 19.47 5.51 12.63
C VAL A 262 20.61 5.10 13.55
N VAL A 263 21.01 5.97 14.49
CA VAL A 263 22.11 5.68 15.44
C VAL A 263 21.68 4.64 16.48
N ALA A 264 20.43 4.68 16.93
CA ALA A 264 19.89 3.75 17.92
C ALA A 264 20.01 2.29 17.45
N ALA A 265 19.79 2.04 16.16
CA ALA A 265 19.93 0.71 15.58
C ALA A 265 21.39 0.22 15.53
N ILE A 266 22.36 1.11 15.27
CA ILE A 266 23.80 0.78 15.36
C ILE A 266 24.17 0.41 16.80
N LEU A 267 23.65 1.14 17.78
CA LEU A 267 23.90 0.86 19.20
C LEU A 267 23.29 -0.48 19.61
N ARG A 268 22.05 -0.76 19.20
CA ARG A 268 21.40 -2.06 19.46
C ARG A 268 22.14 -3.21 18.78
N PHE A 269 22.58 -3.04 17.53
CA PHE A 269 23.42 -4.03 16.86
C PHE A 269 24.74 -4.26 17.60
N THR A 270 25.40 -3.19 18.05
CA THR A 270 26.66 -3.27 18.83
C THR A 270 26.45 -4.10 20.10
N GLU A 271 25.38 -3.82 20.83
CA GLU A 271 25.04 -4.55 22.05
C GLU A 271 24.84 -6.05 21.78
N LEU A 272 24.06 -6.39 20.75
CA LEU A 272 23.77 -7.78 20.40
C LEU A 272 24.99 -8.53 19.86
N LEU A 273 25.85 -7.83 19.11
CA LEU A 273 27.11 -8.40 18.60
C LEU A 273 28.11 -8.66 19.74
N GLY A 274 28.07 -7.83 20.81
CA GLY A 274 28.97 -7.95 21.96
C GLY A 274 30.42 -7.55 21.67
N ILE A 275 30.70 -6.96 20.50
CA ILE A 275 32.01 -6.46 20.10
C ILE A 275 31.98 -4.92 20.09
N PRO A 276 32.91 -4.24 20.78
CA PRO A 276 33.00 -2.79 20.70
C PRO A 276 33.41 -2.38 19.29
N GLY A 277 32.60 -1.51 18.65
CA GLY A 277 32.97 -0.91 17.37
C GLY A 277 33.74 0.40 17.53
N SER A 278 34.21 0.96 16.43
CA SER A 278 34.81 2.30 16.35
C SER A 278 33.85 3.41 16.79
N VAL A 279 34.31 4.67 16.82
CA VAL A 279 33.40 5.83 16.88
C VAL A 279 32.38 5.76 15.72
N ILE A 280 31.14 6.18 15.96
CA ILE A 280 30.10 6.25 14.92
C ILE A 280 30.36 7.48 14.05
N VAL A 281 30.40 7.29 12.73
CA VAL A 281 30.32 8.39 11.76
C VAL A 281 28.83 8.62 11.50
N ASP A 282 28.34 9.84 11.68
CA ASP A 282 26.91 10.20 11.56
C ASP A 282 26.78 11.49 10.74
N GLU A 283 26.44 11.34 9.47
CA GLU A 283 26.18 12.44 8.56
C GLU A 283 24.67 12.68 8.48
N TYR A 284 24.22 13.82 9.00
CA TYR A 284 22.81 14.21 9.03
C TYR A 284 22.61 15.63 8.47
N PRO A 285 22.89 15.84 7.18
CA PRO A 285 22.72 17.14 6.55
C PRO A 285 21.25 17.57 6.59
N GLY A 286 21.00 18.82 6.97
CA GLY A 286 19.66 19.40 6.88
C GLY A 286 18.65 18.79 7.85
N LYS A 287 19.07 18.35 9.05
CA LYS A 287 18.18 17.89 10.12
C LYS A 287 16.98 18.83 10.29
N GLU A 288 15.79 18.32 10.00
CA GLU A 288 14.54 19.08 10.09
C GLU A 288 13.98 19.04 11.51
N THR A 289 13.53 20.18 12.01
CA THR A 289 12.69 20.27 13.21
C THR A 289 11.23 20.24 12.80
N ARG A 290 10.41 19.43 13.48
CA ARG A 290 8.97 19.38 13.23
C ARG A 290 8.27 20.49 14.00
N ASP A 291 7.43 21.23 13.29
CA ASP A 291 6.61 22.28 13.90
C ASP A 291 5.48 21.69 14.75
N ALA A 292 5.08 22.43 15.78
CA ALA A 292 3.94 22.07 16.60
C ALA A 292 2.63 22.30 15.82
N LEU A 293 1.76 21.31 15.84
CA LEU A 293 0.41 21.36 15.31
C LEU A 293 -0.56 21.78 16.42
N ALA A 294 -1.46 22.71 16.11
CA ALA A 294 -2.49 23.13 17.05
C ALA A 294 -3.72 22.22 16.93
N LEU A 295 -4.10 21.58 18.03
CA LEU A 295 -5.32 20.79 18.15
C LEU A 295 -6.34 21.51 19.03
N ARG A 296 -7.52 21.76 18.48
CA ARG A 296 -8.67 22.35 19.18
C ARG A 296 -9.54 21.24 19.77
N PRO A 297 -9.76 21.19 21.09
CA PRO A 297 -10.60 20.15 21.68
C PRO A 297 -12.04 20.12 21.14
N ASP A 298 -12.64 21.27 20.84
CA ASP A 298 -13.96 21.33 20.20
C ASP A 298 -13.98 20.69 18.80
N ARG A 299 -12.87 20.78 18.07
CA ARG A 299 -12.73 20.16 16.74
C ARG A 299 -12.66 18.64 16.84
N VAL A 300 -12.01 18.12 17.89
CA VAL A 300 -11.97 16.68 18.20
C VAL A 300 -13.39 16.14 18.39
N ARG A 301 -14.17 16.74 19.32
CA ARG A 301 -15.55 16.34 19.59
C ARG A 301 -16.45 16.45 18.36
N LEU A 302 -16.31 17.54 17.60
CA LEU A 302 -17.10 17.77 16.39
C LEU A 302 -16.86 16.71 15.31
N LEU A 303 -15.60 16.37 15.05
CA LEU A 303 -15.25 15.44 13.97
C LEU A 303 -15.45 13.98 14.37
N LEU A 304 -15.16 13.61 15.61
CA LEU A 304 -15.36 12.24 16.10
C LEU A 304 -16.83 11.94 16.41
N GLY A 305 -17.64 12.96 16.70
CA GLY A 305 -19.04 12.77 17.09
C GLY A 305 -19.22 12.10 18.46
N MET A 306 -18.19 12.12 19.30
CA MET A 306 -18.21 11.55 20.65
C MET A 306 -17.55 12.49 21.66
N GLU A 307 -17.92 12.33 22.93
CA GLU A 307 -17.31 13.07 24.02
C GLU A 307 -15.89 12.57 24.30
N VAL A 308 -14.93 13.48 24.23
CA VAL A 308 -13.53 13.27 24.63
C VAL A 308 -13.13 14.46 25.49
N SER A 309 -12.69 14.18 26.72
CA SER A 309 -12.20 15.24 27.60
C SER A 309 -10.84 15.76 27.11
N ASP A 310 -10.56 17.03 27.34
CA ASP A 310 -9.29 17.66 26.95
C ASP A 310 -8.09 16.93 27.61
N SER A 311 -8.27 16.44 28.85
CA SER A 311 -7.28 15.64 29.59
C SER A 311 -7.05 14.26 28.97
N ASP A 312 -8.11 13.59 28.47
CA ASP A 312 -7.97 12.31 27.79
C ASP A 312 -7.25 12.50 26.46
N ALA A 313 -7.61 13.52 25.68
CA ALA A 313 -6.94 13.85 24.43
C ALA A 313 -5.44 14.11 24.64
N GLU A 314 -5.07 14.92 25.63
CA GLU A 314 -3.68 15.15 26.02
C GLU A 314 -2.98 13.85 26.42
N THR A 315 -3.61 13.02 27.26
CA THR A 315 -3.05 11.76 27.73
C THR A 315 -2.81 10.79 26.59
N HIS A 316 -3.78 10.60 25.70
CA HIS A 316 -3.68 9.72 24.54
C HIS A 316 -2.52 10.12 23.62
N LEU A 317 -2.40 11.41 23.30
CA LEU A 317 -1.32 11.93 22.45
C LEU A 317 0.07 11.77 23.11
N LYS A 318 0.18 11.99 24.42
CA LYS A 318 1.43 11.76 25.16
C LYS A 318 1.82 10.28 25.17
N ARG A 319 0.86 9.36 25.35
CA ARG A 319 1.14 7.92 25.31
C ARG A 319 1.62 7.44 23.94
N LEU A 320 1.19 8.11 22.86
CA LEU A 320 1.70 7.89 21.49
C LEU A 320 3.12 8.47 21.26
N GLY A 321 3.72 9.09 22.28
CA GLY A 321 5.07 9.64 22.23
C GLY A 321 5.17 11.06 21.64
N MET A 322 4.06 11.81 21.63
CA MET A 322 4.05 13.22 21.20
C MET A 322 4.42 14.16 22.35
N ASP A 323 5.13 15.26 22.05
CA ASP A 323 5.28 16.39 23.01
C ASP A 323 4.02 17.25 22.93
N VAL A 324 3.32 17.39 24.06
CA VAL A 324 2.03 18.09 24.14
C VAL A 324 2.12 19.19 25.19
N ARG A 325 1.76 20.42 24.78
CA ARG A 325 1.69 21.61 25.65
C ARG A 325 0.33 22.27 25.52
N VAL A 326 -0.22 22.74 26.63
CA VAL A 326 -1.50 23.47 26.62
C VAL A 326 -1.23 24.96 26.48
N GLU A 327 -1.74 25.57 25.42
CA GLU A 327 -1.59 27.01 25.15
C GLU A 327 -2.91 27.61 24.66
N ASN A 328 -3.40 28.66 25.32
CA ASN A 328 -4.61 29.39 24.92
C ASN A 328 -5.84 28.50 24.65
N GLY A 329 -6.04 27.44 25.45
CA GLY A 329 -7.14 26.48 25.29
C GLY A 329 -6.98 25.51 24.12
N ARG A 330 -5.76 25.34 23.61
CA ARG A 330 -5.40 24.38 22.55
C ARG A 330 -4.28 23.46 23.03
N LEU A 331 -4.19 22.28 22.42
CA LEU A 331 -3.03 21.40 22.58
C LEU A 331 -2.06 21.69 21.43
N MET A 332 -0.85 22.15 21.76
CA MET A 332 0.27 22.30 20.84
C MET A 332 1.06 21.01 20.85
N VAL A 333 1.03 20.29 19.74
CA VAL A 333 1.50 18.90 19.66
C VAL A 333 2.64 18.80 18.65
N VAL A 334 3.81 18.36 19.09
CA VAL A 334 4.93 18.02 18.20
C VAL A 334 4.92 16.51 17.97
N PRO A 335 4.63 16.04 16.75
CA PRO A 335 4.63 14.62 16.45
C PRO A 335 6.06 14.04 16.50
N PRO A 336 6.23 12.78 16.91
CA PRO A 336 7.53 12.15 16.94
C PRO A 336 8.09 11.90 15.54
N SER A 337 9.42 11.76 15.42
CA SER A 337 10.12 11.58 14.14
C SER A 337 9.71 10.33 13.34
N TRP A 338 9.20 9.28 14.00
CA TRP A 338 8.71 8.06 13.35
C TRP A 338 7.31 8.18 12.75
N ARG A 339 6.59 9.31 12.94
CA ARG A 339 5.23 9.53 12.42
C ARG A 339 5.17 10.63 11.36
N PRO A 340 5.79 10.47 10.17
CA PRO A 340 5.80 11.50 9.13
C PRO A 340 4.40 11.76 8.52
N ASP A 341 3.43 10.89 8.80
CA ASP A 341 2.04 10.99 8.38
C ASP A 341 1.25 12.09 9.11
N ILE A 342 1.70 12.52 10.29
CA ILE A 342 1.02 13.54 11.10
C ILE A 342 1.51 14.94 10.70
N VAL A 343 0.73 15.66 9.91
CA VAL A 343 1.10 16.97 9.33
C VAL A 343 0.01 18.04 9.49
N ARG A 344 -1.19 17.68 9.94
CA ARG A 344 -2.32 18.61 10.16
C ARG A 344 -3.14 18.22 11.38
N GLU A 345 -4.02 19.14 11.81
CA GLU A 345 -4.89 18.96 12.97
C GLU A 345 -5.77 17.71 12.88
N GLU A 346 -6.36 17.42 11.70
CA GLU A 346 -7.19 16.23 11.51
C GLU A 346 -6.46 14.91 11.76
N ASP A 347 -5.15 14.84 11.49
CA ASP A 347 -4.37 13.63 11.76
C ASP A 347 -4.24 13.41 13.28
N LEU A 348 -4.14 14.49 14.07
CA LEU A 348 -4.18 14.38 15.54
C LEU A 348 -5.56 13.99 16.06
N VAL A 349 -6.64 14.45 15.41
CA VAL A 349 -8.01 14.04 15.75
C VAL A 349 -8.20 12.55 15.54
N GLU A 350 -7.67 12.00 14.43
CA GLU A 350 -7.66 10.56 14.17
C GLU A 350 -6.92 9.80 15.28
N GLU A 351 -5.73 10.26 15.67
CA GLU A 351 -4.94 9.62 16.73
C GLU A 351 -5.66 9.61 18.08
N VAL A 352 -6.31 10.72 18.45
CA VAL A 352 -7.16 10.77 19.65
C VAL A 352 -8.29 9.77 19.55
N GLY A 353 -9.04 9.74 18.44
CA GLY A 353 -10.18 8.85 18.28
C GLY A 353 -9.79 7.37 18.29
N ARG A 354 -8.67 7.01 17.67
CA ARG A 354 -8.15 5.64 17.56
C ARG A 354 -7.74 5.08 18.92
N VAL A 355 -7.04 5.87 19.73
CA VAL A 355 -6.66 5.47 21.09
C VAL A 355 -7.87 5.47 22.01
N HIS A 356 -8.73 6.50 21.91
CA HIS A 356 -9.93 6.60 22.73
C HIS A 356 -10.94 5.47 22.48
N GLY A 357 -11.02 4.99 21.24
CA GLY A 357 -11.85 3.87 20.79
C GLY A 357 -12.93 4.30 19.82
N PHE A 358 -12.83 3.89 18.55
CA PHE A 358 -13.89 4.10 17.56
C PHE A 358 -15.16 3.32 17.85
N ASP A 359 -15.06 2.22 18.60
CA ASP A 359 -16.18 1.45 19.15
C ASP A 359 -17.08 2.27 20.10
N ARG A 360 -16.61 3.42 20.58
CA ARG A 360 -17.35 4.33 21.45
C ARG A 360 -18.11 5.42 20.69
N ILE A 361 -17.94 5.51 19.37
CA ILE A 361 -18.64 6.50 18.55
C ILE A 361 -20.13 6.12 18.52
N PRO A 362 -21.04 7.02 18.96
CA PRO A 362 -22.45 6.71 19.02
C PRO A 362 -23.08 6.67 17.62
N GLU A 363 -23.92 5.66 17.38
CA GLU A 363 -24.79 5.63 16.20
C GLU A 363 -25.79 6.80 16.26
N THR A 364 -25.53 7.85 15.47
CA THR A 364 -26.37 9.04 15.42
C THR A 364 -26.87 9.28 14.00
N PRO A 365 -28.19 9.47 13.79
CA PRO A 365 -28.71 9.78 12.47
C PRO A 365 -28.21 11.15 12.02
N LEU A 366 -27.88 11.27 10.73
CA LEU A 366 -27.57 12.55 10.12
C LEU A 366 -28.75 13.52 10.29
N ARG A 367 -28.46 14.72 10.80
CA ARG A 367 -29.45 15.79 10.95
C ARG A 367 -29.27 16.79 9.81
N GLY A 368 -30.36 17.12 9.12
CA GLY A 368 -30.35 18.08 8.02
C GLY A 368 -31.73 18.28 7.42
N THR A 369 -31.85 19.23 6.51
CA THR A 369 -33.06 19.42 5.70
C THR A 369 -32.97 18.53 4.46
N ASN A 370 -33.88 17.57 4.36
CA ASN A 370 -33.97 16.72 3.17
C ASN A 370 -34.69 17.47 2.05
N MET A 371 -34.12 17.44 0.85
CA MET A 371 -34.86 17.78 -0.37
C MET A 371 -35.58 16.53 -0.90
N LEU A 372 -36.68 16.70 -1.63
CA LEU A 372 -37.38 15.60 -2.29
C LEU A 372 -36.46 15.01 -3.38
N GLY A 373 -35.99 13.79 -3.17
CA GLY A 373 -35.17 13.05 -4.13
C GLY A 373 -36.02 12.22 -5.11
N GLY A 374 -35.39 11.77 -6.19
CA GLY A 374 -35.98 10.84 -7.16
C GLY A 374 -35.20 10.83 -8.48
N PRO A 375 -35.30 9.76 -9.30
CA PRO A 375 -34.72 9.77 -10.63
C PRO A 375 -35.30 10.92 -11.47
N GLN A 376 -34.43 11.64 -12.18
CA GLN A 376 -34.81 12.73 -13.08
C GLN A 376 -34.07 12.59 -14.40
N GLY A 377 -34.60 13.23 -15.45
CA GLY A 377 -33.99 13.25 -16.78
C GLY A 377 -33.70 11.85 -17.32
N ALA A 378 -32.44 11.63 -17.75
CA ALA A 378 -32.00 10.39 -18.37
C ALA A 378 -32.13 9.15 -17.45
N LEU A 379 -31.99 9.31 -16.13
CA LEU A 379 -32.14 8.20 -15.18
C LEU A 379 -33.59 7.72 -15.10
N LEU A 380 -34.54 8.66 -15.03
CA LEU A 380 -35.97 8.32 -15.05
C LEU A 380 -36.38 7.67 -16.38
N LEU A 381 -35.83 8.16 -17.49
CA LEU A 381 -36.04 7.57 -18.80
C LEU A 381 -35.53 6.11 -18.85
N GLU A 382 -34.32 5.88 -18.35
CA GLU A 382 -33.72 4.54 -18.30
C GLU A 382 -34.53 3.58 -17.42
N ASP A 383 -34.97 4.03 -16.25
CA ASP A 383 -35.80 3.22 -15.34
C ASP A 383 -37.13 2.83 -15.98
N ARG A 384 -37.81 3.78 -16.64
CA ARG A 384 -39.07 3.51 -17.35
C ARG A 384 -38.87 2.58 -18.54
N LEU A 385 -37.79 2.76 -19.30
CA LEU A 385 -37.46 1.90 -20.43
C LEU A 385 -37.13 0.48 -19.96
N ARG A 386 -36.36 0.34 -18.87
CA ARG A 386 -36.07 -0.95 -18.25
C ARG A 386 -37.36 -1.65 -17.81
N GLU A 387 -38.25 -0.94 -17.12
CA GLU A 387 -39.52 -1.49 -16.68
C GLU A 387 -40.40 -1.93 -17.86
N ALA A 388 -40.45 -1.14 -18.94
CA ALA A 388 -41.19 -1.48 -20.15
C ALA A 388 -40.66 -2.77 -20.80
N VAL A 389 -39.34 -2.90 -20.95
CA VAL A 389 -38.69 -4.08 -21.54
C VAL A 389 -38.89 -5.33 -20.67
N VAL A 390 -38.81 -5.21 -19.36
CA VAL A 390 -39.11 -6.32 -18.42
C VAL A 390 -40.57 -6.77 -18.55
N ARG A 391 -41.52 -5.85 -18.68
CA ARG A 391 -42.95 -6.18 -18.86
C ARG A 391 -43.23 -6.88 -20.20
N LEU A 392 -42.35 -6.76 -21.19
CA LEU A 392 -42.40 -7.50 -22.46
C LEU A 392 -41.78 -8.91 -22.37
N GLY A 393 -41.39 -9.35 -21.16
CA GLY A 393 -40.89 -10.70 -20.91
C GLY A 393 -39.39 -10.88 -21.15
N TYR A 394 -38.62 -9.80 -21.27
CA TYR A 394 -37.17 -9.88 -21.40
C TYR A 394 -36.48 -10.02 -20.03
N VAL A 395 -35.41 -10.80 -20.01
CA VAL A 395 -34.51 -10.97 -18.86
C VAL A 395 -33.28 -10.07 -19.05
N GLN A 396 -32.94 -9.29 -18.02
CA GLN A 396 -31.78 -8.40 -18.09
C GLN A 396 -30.47 -9.17 -17.93
N ALA A 397 -29.56 -9.00 -18.88
CA ALA A 397 -28.18 -9.43 -18.81
C ALA A 397 -27.25 -8.26 -18.47
N VAL A 398 -26.08 -8.57 -17.89
CA VAL A 398 -24.99 -7.62 -17.64
C VAL A 398 -23.70 -8.28 -18.11
N SER A 399 -23.05 -7.70 -19.12
CA SER A 399 -21.80 -8.21 -19.69
C SER A 399 -20.61 -7.31 -19.39
N HIS A 400 -19.39 -7.86 -19.52
CA HIS A 400 -18.17 -7.09 -19.31
C HIS A 400 -18.02 -5.97 -20.36
N SER A 401 -17.58 -4.80 -19.89
CA SER A 401 -17.30 -3.68 -20.79
C SER A 401 -15.98 -3.83 -21.54
N LEU A 402 -15.00 -4.55 -20.96
CA LEU A 402 -13.77 -4.97 -21.64
C LEU A 402 -13.94 -6.37 -22.21
N ARG A 403 -13.60 -6.54 -23.47
CA ARG A 403 -13.75 -7.79 -24.22
C ARG A 403 -12.76 -7.89 -25.38
N ASP A 404 -12.69 -9.05 -26.00
CA ASP A 404 -12.07 -9.26 -27.31
C ASP A 404 -12.91 -8.69 -28.46
N LEU A 405 -12.39 -8.81 -29.67
CA LEU A 405 -13.11 -8.46 -30.89
C LEU A 405 -14.16 -9.53 -31.20
N HIS A 406 -15.33 -9.10 -31.65
CA HIS A 406 -16.49 -9.94 -31.91
C HIS A 406 -17.15 -9.57 -33.25
N PRO A 407 -17.67 -10.52 -34.05
CA PRO A 407 -18.35 -10.23 -35.32
C PRO A 407 -19.59 -9.33 -35.22
N LEU A 408 -20.16 -9.20 -34.01
CA LEU A 408 -21.31 -8.33 -33.72
C LEU A 408 -20.92 -6.96 -33.15
N ASP A 409 -19.63 -6.64 -33.15
CA ASP A 409 -19.15 -5.30 -32.83
C ASP A 409 -19.64 -4.28 -33.84
N GLY A 410 -19.85 -3.05 -33.39
CA GLY A 410 -20.13 -1.93 -34.28
C GLY A 410 -18.93 -1.58 -35.17
N PRO A 411 -19.15 -0.81 -36.26
CA PRO A 411 -18.06 -0.31 -37.08
C PRO A 411 -17.17 0.67 -36.29
N GLY A 412 -15.93 0.84 -36.75
CA GLY A 412 -14.98 1.82 -36.21
C GLY A 412 -13.85 1.21 -35.37
N GLU A 413 -12.91 2.08 -34.98
CA GLU A 413 -11.75 1.70 -34.17
C GLU A 413 -12.15 1.36 -32.72
N ARG A 414 -11.44 0.42 -32.12
CA ARG A 414 -11.68 -0.04 -30.75
C ARG A 414 -10.70 0.60 -29.78
N VAL A 415 -11.23 1.14 -28.70
CA VAL A 415 -10.43 1.74 -27.62
C VAL A 415 -10.03 0.67 -26.62
N GLY A 416 -8.74 0.52 -26.33
CA GLY A 416 -8.21 -0.42 -25.35
C GLY A 416 -7.37 0.27 -24.27
N PRO A 417 -7.24 -0.30 -23.06
CA PRO A 417 -6.27 0.15 -22.08
C PRO A 417 -4.85 -0.09 -22.58
N ARG A 418 -3.88 0.75 -22.15
CA ARG A 418 -2.46 0.58 -22.54
C ARG A 418 -1.86 -0.76 -22.10
N ASN A 419 -2.31 -1.26 -20.95
CA ASN A 419 -1.85 -2.52 -20.34
C ASN A 419 -3.08 -3.40 -20.03
N PRO A 420 -3.64 -4.11 -21.03
CA PRO A 420 -4.79 -4.97 -20.80
C PRO A 420 -4.41 -6.15 -19.88
N GLY A 421 -5.33 -6.56 -19.02
CA GLY A 421 -5.12 -7.69 -18.09
C GLY A 421 -5.05 -9.04 -18.79
N SER A 422 -5.73 -9.17 -19.95
CA SER A 422 -5.64 -10.31 -20.84
C SER A 422 -6.09 -9.92 -22.26
N PRO A 423 -5.80 -10.74 -23.30
CA PRO A 423 -6.33 -10.53 -24.65
C PRO A 423 -7.86 -10.48 -24.70
N GLU A 424 -8.54 -11.26 -23.85
CA GLU A 424 -9.99 -11.32 -23.73
C GLU A 424 -10.59 -10.06 -23.08
N ALA A 425 -9.76 -9.20 -22.49
CA ALA A 425 -10.16 -7.92 -21.88
C ALA A 425 -9.44 -6.73 -22.55
N ALA A 426 -9.12 -6.85 -23.84
CA ALA A 426 -8.27 -5.90 -24.54
C ALA A 426 -9.00 -4.63 -25.04
N TYR A 427 -10.32 -4.67 -25.23
CA TYR A 427 -11.04 -3.56 -25.86
C TYR A 427 -12.35 -3.23 -25.15
N LEU A 428 -12.66 -1.95 -25.02
CA LEU A 428 -13.97 -1.47 -24.61
C LEU A 428 -15.01 -1.83 -25.67
N ARG A 429 -16.14 -2.44 -25.27
CA ARG A 429 -17.24 -2.83 -26.16
C ARG A 429 -17.83 -1.62 -26.88
N ASN A 430 -18.08 -1.72 -28.18
CA ASN A 430 -18.78 -0.67 -28.94
C ASN A 430 -20.24 -1.05 -29.29
N SER A 431 -20.71 -2.19 -28.76
CA SER A 431 -22.04 -2.75 -29.01
C SER A 431 -22.48 -3.60 -27.80
N MET A 432 -23.79 -3.70 -27.55
CA MET A 432 -24.37 -4.61 -26.55
C MET A 432 -24.55 -6.04 -27.10
N LEU A 433 -24.59 -6.19 -28.43
CA LEU A 433 -24.91 -7.45 -29.07
C LEU A 433 -23.93 -8.58 -28.76
N PRO A 434 -22.60 -8.35 -28.72
CA PRO A 434 -21.66 -9.41 -28.38
C PRO A 434 -21.93 -10.08 -27.02
N GLY A 435 -22.19 -9.28 -25.98
CA GLY A 435 -22.49 -9.79 -24.64
C GLY A 435 -23.81 -10.57 -24.59
N LEU A 436 -24.83 -10.05 -25.27
CA LEU A 436 -26.13 -10.73 -25.40
C LEU A 436 -26.03 -12.04 -26.17
N ALA A 437 -25.27 -12.08 -27.27
CA ALA A 437 -25.09 -13.27 -28.08
C ALA A 437 -24.34 -14.38 -27.33
N GLU A 438 -23.29 -14.04 -26.59
CA GLU A 438 -22.61 -14.99 -25.71
C GLU A 438 -23.53 -15.53 -24.61
N ALA A 439 -24.32 -14.64 -23.98
CA ALA A 439 -25.28 -15.04 -22.97
C ALA A 439 -26.32 -16.00 -23.57
N ALA A 440 -26.84 -15.71 -24.77
CA ALA A 440 -27.75 -16.59 -25.48
C ALA A 440 -27.11 -17.95 -25.79
N ALA A 441 -25.88 -17.95 -26.31
CA ALA A 441 -25.15 -19.18 -26.64
C ALA A 441 -24.91 -20.07 -25.41
N ARG A 442 -24.53 -19.48 -24.27
CA ARG A 442 -24.34 -20.20 -23.00
C ARG A 442 -25.65 -20.80 -22.46
N ASN A 443 -26.80 -20.21 -22.79
CA ASN A 443 -28.12 -20.65 -22.35
C ASN A 443 -28.87 -21.49 -23.41
N GLY A 444 -28.16 -22.11 -24.35
CA GLY A 444 -28.74 -23.04 -25.33
C GLY A 444 -29.34 -22.38 -26.58
N GLY A 445 -29.32 -21.04 -26.66
CA GLY A 445 -29.60 -20.26 -27.88
C GLY A 445 -31.01 -20.36 -28.44
N LYS A 446 -31.99 -20.84 -27.66
CA LYS A 446 -33.38 -21.01 -28.07
C LYS A 446 -34.31 -20.60 -26.94
N ASP A 447 -35.47 -20.04 -27.30
CA ASP A 447 -36.52 -19.65 -26.37
C ASP A 447 -36.06 -18.63 -25.31
N LEU A 448 -35.22 -17.67 -25.74
CA LEU A 448 -34.68 -16.62 -24.87
C LEU A 448 -35.15 -15.24 -25.34
N ARG A 449 -35.44 -14.36 -24.37
CA ARG A 449 -35.62 -12.92 -24.53
C ARG A 449 -34.65 -12.22 -23.58
N LEU A 450 -33.57 -11.67 -24.10
CA LEU A 450 -32.50 -11.04 -23.32
C LEU A 450 -32.40 -9.56 -23.67
N PHE A 451 -32.16 -8.73 -22.67
CA PHE A 451 -31.81 -7.33 -22.90
C PHE A 451 -30.64 -6.88 -22.05
N GLU A 452 -29.89 -5.90 -22.53
CA GLU A 452 -28.83 -5.25 -21.74
C GLU A 452 -28.90 -3.75 -21.93
N MET A 453 -28.73 -3.01 -20.84
CA MET A 453 -28.59 -1.56 -20.85
C MET A 453 -27.22 -1.21 -20.29
N GLY A 454 -26.45 -0.41 -21.03
CA GLY A 454 -25.12 -0.03 -20.57
C GLY A 454 -24.38 0.90 -21.52
N ARG A 455 -23.12 1.19 -21.17
CA ARG A 455 -22.25 2.06 -21.98
C ARG A 455 -21.61 1.27 -23.12
N ALA A 456 -21.68 1.84 -24.32
CA ALA A 456 -20.91 1.45 -25.49
C ALA A 456 -19.91 2.55 -25.83
N PHE A 457 -18.76 2.15 -26.36
CA PHE A 457 -17.61 2.99 -26.61
C PHE A 457 -17.28 2.98 -28.10
N ALA A 458 -17.80 3.98 -28.83
CA ALA A 458 -17.38 4.33 -30.19
C ALA A 458 -16.45 5.57 -30.09
N PRO A 459 -16.23 6.43 -31.11
CA PRO A 459 -15.42 7.64 -30.92
C PRO A 459 -15.85 8.51 -29.72
N SER A 460 -17.09 8.34 -29.25
CA SER A 460 -17.59 8.80 -27.96
C SER A 460 -18.29 7.70 -27.16
N GLU A 461 -18.34 7.90 -25.85
CA GLU A 461 -19.09 7.07 -24.92
C GLU A 461 -20.59 7.42 -24.96
N HIS A 462 -21.45 6.41 -25.07
CA HIS A 462 -22.91 6.58 -25.07
C HIS A 462 -23.62 5.42 -24.39
N ARG A 463 -24.84 5.64 -23.89
CA ARG A 463 -25.70 4.57 -23.35
C ARG A 463 -26.47 3.91 -24.49
N SER A 464 -26.61 2.59 -24.42
CA SER A 464 -27.31 1.77 -25.41
C SER A 464 -28.24 0.77 -24.72
N LEU A 465 -29.34 0.44 -25.40
CA LEU A 465 -30.19 -0.71 -25.11
C LEU A 465 -29.95 -1.75 -26.21
N GLY A 466 -29.56 -2.96 -25.83
CA GLY A 466 -29.55 -4.13 -26.72
C GLY A 466 -30.72 -5.06 -26.38
N LEU A 467 -31.37 -5.59 -27.41
CA LEU A 467 -32.41 -6.61 -27.31
C LEU A 467 -31.98 -7.81 -28.14
N LEU A 468 -32.22 -9.03 -27.63
CA LEU A 468 -31.96 -10.28 -28.33
C LEU A 468 -33.10 -11.25 -28.07
N VAL A 469 -33.64 -11.84 -29.13
CA VAL A 469 -34.76 -12.80 -29.06
C VAL A 469 -34.46 -14.05 -29.88
N THR A 470 -34.73 -15.22 -29.30
CA THR A 470 -34.54 -16.56 -29.92
C THR A 470 -35.74 -17.49 -29.74
N ASP A 471 -36.92 -16.94 -29.45
CA ASP A 471 -38.18 -17.67 -29.18
C ASP A 471 -39.04 -17.96 -30.43
N GLY A 472 -38.56 -17.59 -31.62
CA GLY A 472 -39.28 -17.77 -32.88
C GLY A 472 -40.27 -16.65 -33.25
N SER A 473 -40.39 -15.59 -32.44
CA SER A 473 -41.21 -14.40 -32.73
C SER A 473 -40.79 -13.63 -34.00
N GLY A 474 -39.52 -13.76 -34.40
CA GLY A 474 -38.97 -13.18 -35.62
C GLY A 474 -38.95 -11.65 -35.63
N PHE A 475 -38.64 -11.07 -36.80
CA PHE A 475 -38.43 -9.63 -36.96
C PHE A 475 -39.61 -8.77 -36.48
N PHE A 476 -40.84 -9.15 -36.83
CA PHE A 476 -42.04 -8.36 -36.48
C PHE A 476 -42.39 -8.44 -34.99
N GLY A 477 -42.08 -9.55 -34.31
CA GLY A 477 -42.22 -9.65 -32.86
C GLY A 477 -41.27 -8.70 -32.14
N MET A 478 -39.99 -8.75 -32.48
CA MET A 478 -38.98 -7.85 -31.91
C MET A 478 -39.24 -6.38 -32.26
N LYS A 479 -39.73 -6.10 -33.48
CA LYS A 479 -40.20 -4.75 -33.86
C LYS A 479 -41.34 -4.27 -32.96
N GLY A 480 -42.32 -5.13 -32.69
CA GLY A 480 -43.44 -4.81 -31.80
C GLY A 480 -42.96 -4.45 -30.40
N ASP A 481 -42.10 -5.31 -29.83
CA ASP A 481 -41.52 -5.10 -28.50
C ASP A 481 -40.75 -3.76 -28.41
N LEU A 482 -39.90 -3.47 -29.39
CA LEU A 482 -39.15 -2.21 -29.45
C LEU A 482 -40.07 -0.99 -29.53
N LEU A 483 -41.12 -1.03 -30.35
CA LEU A 483 -42.08 0.07 -30.50
C LEU A 483 -42.87 0.28 -29.20
N THR A 484 -43.31 -0.81 -28.55
CA THR A 484 -44.02 -0.73 -27.26
C THR A 484 -43.12 -0.18 -26.15
N ALA A 485 -41.84 -0.57 -26.11
CA ALA A 485 -40.88 -0.05 -25.14
C ALA A 485 -40.61 1.46 -25.35
N ALA A 486 -40.51 1.91 -26.61
CA ALA A 486 -40.33 3.32 -26.94
C ALA A 486 -41.58 4.17 -26.63
N GLU A 487 -42.77 3.66 -26.92
CA GLU A 487 -44.04 4.33 -26.60
C GLU A 487 -44.21 4.54 -25.09
N ALA A 488 -43.80 3.56 -24.27
CA ALA A 488 -43.84 3.65 -22.81
C ALA A 488 -43.02 4.83 -22.24
N VAL A 489 -42.05 5.33 -23.00
CA VAL A 489 -41.24 6.50 -22.65
C VAL A 489 -41.54 7.74 -23.50
N GLY A 490 -42.60 7.70 -24.31
CA GLY A 490 -43.04 8.82 -25.15
C GLY A 490 -42.14 9.08 -26.37
N VAL A 491 -41.36 8.09 -26.81
CA VAL A 491 -40.50 8.18 -27.99
C VAL A 491 -41.19 7.49 -29.16
N VAL A 492 -41.34 8.21 -30.27
CA VAL A 492 -41.85 7.65 -31.53
C VAL A 492 -40.67 7.22 -32.39
N LEU A 493 -40.66 5.96 -32.81
CA LEU A 493 -39.62 5.39 -33.66
C LEU A 493 -40.14 5.16 -35.09
N GLU A 494 -39.32 5.51 -36.08
CA GLU A 494 -39.50 5.15 -37.48
C GLU A 494 -38.47 4.08 -37.88
N LEU A 495 -38.86 3.12 -38.71
CA LEU A 495 -37.96 2.08 -39.19
C LEU A 495 -37.84 2.17 -40.71
N ARG A 496 -36.60 2.22 -41.22
CA ARG A 496 -36.28 2.24 -42.66
C ARG A 496 -35.44 1.03 -43.01
N SER A 497 -35.77 0.34 -44.09
CA SER A 497 -35.06 -0.89 -44.48
C SER A 497 -33.60 -0.60 -44.84
N ILE A 498 -32.70 -1.47 -44.38
CA ILE A 498 -31.27 -1.47 -44.70
C ILE A 498 -30.82 -2.88 -45.08
N SER A 499 -29.73 -3.00 -45.82
CA SER A 499 -29.21 -4.29 -46.32
C SER A 499 -27.67 -4.40 -46.28
N ASP A 500 -27.00 -3.36 -45.81
CA ASP A 500 -25.55 -3.16 -45.86
C ASP A 500 -24.84 -3.35 -44.50
N ASP A 501 -25.58 -3.70 -43.45
CA ASP A 501 -25.00 -4.03 -42.14
C ASP A 501 -24.60 -5.52 -42.07
N ALA A 502 -23.29 -5.78 -42.00
CA ALA A 502 -22.73 -7.13 -41.95
C ALA A 502 -23.15 -7.96 -40.72
N ARG A 503 -23.71 -7.31 -39.68
CA ARG A 503 -24.21 -7.97 -38.47
C ARG A 503 -25.61 -8.55 -38.66
N LEU A 504 -26.34 -8.10 -39.68
CA LEU A 504 -27.76 -8.37 -39.89
C LEU A 504 -28.00 -9.24 -41.13
N HIS A 505 -29.17 -9.89 -41.18
CA HIS A 505 -29.60 -10.57 -42.40
C HIS A 505 -30.01 -9.54 -43.47
N PRO A 506 -29.52 -9.63 -44.73
CA PRO A 506 -29.65 -8.56 -45.74
C PRO A 506 -31.10 -8.26 -46.16
N GLY A 507 -32.01 -9.24 -46.02
CA GLY A 507 -33.45 -9.08 -46.29
C GLY A 507 -34.31 -8.77 -45.06
N ARG A 508 -33.71 -8.59 -43.87
CA ARG A 508 -34.44 -8.41 -42.60
C ARG A 508 -33.82 -7.31 -41.71
N GLY A 509 -33.08 -6.36 -42.28
CA GLY A 509 -32.51 -5.23 -41.54
C GLY A 509 -33.34 -3.95 -41.62
N ALA A 510 -33.37 -3.18 -40.54
CA ALA A 510 -33.91 -1.82 -40.51
C ALA A 510 -33.07 -0.89 -39.61
N ALA A 511 -32.80 0.33 -40.10
CA ALA A 511 -32.31 1.44 -39.29
C ALA A 511 -33.48 2.07 -38.52
N ILE A 512 -33.24 2.44 -37.26
CA ILE A 512 -34.21 3.01 -36.34
C ILE A 512 -33.96 4.51 -36.23
N PHE A 513 -35.00 5.32 -36.42
CA PHE A 513 -34.94 6.77 -36.33
C PHE A 513 -35.86 7.29 -35.22
N ALA A 514 -35.41 8.33 -34.50
CA ALA A 514 -36.23 9.11 -33.57
C ALA A 514 -36.04 10.60 -33.87
N GLY A 515 -37.12 11.34 -34.13
CA GLY A 515 -37.03 12.78 -34.45
C GLY A 515 -36.20 13.11 -35.70
N GLY A 516 -36.03 12.15 -36.62
CA GLY A 516 -35.22 12.30 -37.83
C GLY A 516 -33.74 11.90 -37.68
N GLU A 517 -33.27 11.60 -36.47
CA GLU A 517 -31.92 11.11 -36.20
C GLU A 517 -31.90 9.58 -36.11
N GLU A 518 -30.85 8.94 -36.66
CA GLU A 518 -30.65 7.50 -36.51
C GLU A 518 -30.18 7.18 -35.09
N VAL A 519 -30.90 6.30 -34.39
CA VAL A 519 -30.66 5.96 -32.98
C VAL A 519 -30.30 4.48 -32.77
N GLY A 520 -30.28 3.69 -33.83
CA GLY A 520 -29.91 2.28 -33.76
C GLY A 520 -30.40 1.48 -34.97
N PHE A 521 -30.43 0.16 -34.82
CA PHE A 521 -30.85 -0.77 -35.86
C PHE A 521 -31.58 -1.98 -35.26
N LEU A 522 -32.28 -2.72 -36.13
CA LEU A 522 -33.05 -3.92 -35.83
C LEU A 522 -32.82 -4.93 -36.97
N GLY A 523 -32.60 -6.21 -36.69
CA GLY A 523 -32.57 -7.22 -37.76
C GLY A 523 -32.41 -8.67 -37.34
#